data_AF-W2TMF6-F1
#
_entry.id   AF-W2TMF6-F1
#
_cell.length_a   1.000
_cell.length_b   1.000
_cell.length_c   1.000
_cell.angle_alpha   90.00
_cell.angle_beta   90.00
_cell.angle_gamma   90.00
#
_symmetry.space_group_name_H-M   'P 1'
#
loop_
_entity.id
_entity.type
_entity.pdbx_description
1 polymer ?
#
loop_
_entity_poly.entity_id
_entity_poly.type
_entity_poly.pdbx_seq_one_letter_code
_entity_poly.pdbx_strand_id
1 'polypeptide(L)'
;GCPNPAAWTALEYSLGNPRIYVGGDMFQPSTSTNDPIFWNHHSFVDLVWENWRVIRQSRAARETQYPPNNPSCSSAAHYGDNTMQPFFPMVNKDGLSNAYTGRPNDLMGDFQ
;
A
#
# COMPACT_ATOMS: atom_id res chain seq x y z
N GLY A 1 8.42 -22.81 3.95
CA GLY A 1 7.21 -22.05 3.59
C GLY A 1 7.19 -20.74 4.33
N CYS A 2 6.40 -19.75 3.91
CA CYS A 2 6.29 -18.46 4.60
C CYS A 2 5.83 -18.67 6.07
N PRO A 3 6.52 -18.09 7.07
CA PRO A 3 6.10 -18.20 8.48
C PRO A 3 4.77 -17.53 8.78
N ASN A 4 4.43 -16.48 8.02
CA ASN A 4 3.20 -15.70 8.17
C ASN A 4 2.44 -15.70 6.83
N PRO A 5 1.82 -16.81 6.44
CA PRO A 5 1.11 -16.89 5.16
C PRO A 5 -0.04 -15.88 5.13
N ALA A 6 -0.31 -15.31 3.96
CA ALA A 6 -1.40 -14.36 3.79
C ALA A 6 -2.74 -15.03 4.13
N ALA A 7 -3.51 -14.40 5.01
CA ALA A 7 -4.83 -14.88 5.40
C ALA A 7 -5.90 -14.47 4.37
N TRP A 8 -6.98 -15.24 4.24
CA TRP A 8 -8.13 -14.87 3.38
C TRP A 8 -8.77 -13.53 3.76
N THR A 9 -8.58 -13.09 5.00
CA THR A 9 -9.02 -11.79 5.52
C THR A 9 -8.02 -10.67 5.24
N ALA A 10 -6.92 -10.92 4.52
CA ALA A 10 -6.01 -9.87 4.12
C ALA A 10 -6.75 -8.86 3.22
N LEU A 11 -6.41 -7.59 3.43
CA LEU A 11 -7.06 -6.48 2.75
C LEU A 11 -6.99 -6.64 1.22
N GLU A 12 -5.83 -7.04 0.70
CA GLU A 12 -5.59 -7.30 -0.72
C GLU A 12 -6.54 -8.35 -1.32
N TYR A 13 -6.78 -9.47 -0.63
CA TYR A 13 -7.72 -10.50 -1.11
C TYR A 13 -9.17 -10.01 -1.08
N SER A 14 -9.58 -9.37 0.00
CA SER A 14 -10.97 -8.92 0.15
C SER A 14 -11.32 -7.82 -0.87
N LEU A 15 -10.37 -6.93 -1.15
CA LEU A 15 -10.52 -5.86 -2.14
C LEU A 15 -10.29 -6.34 -3.58
N GLY A 16 -9.86 -7.58 -3.80
CA GLY A 16 -9.89 -8.23 -5.10
C GLY A 16 -11.31 -8.52 -5.62
N ASN A 17 -12.29 -8.68 -4.73
CA ASN A 17 -13.67 -9.03 -5.12
C ASN A 17 -14.35 -7.97 -6.02
N PRO A 18 -14.28 -6.66 -5.72
CA PRO A 18 -14.77 -5.61 -6.62
C PRO A 18 -14.20 -5.69 -8.05
N ARG A 19 -12.92 -6.02 -8.22
CA ARG A 19 -12.30 -6.20 -9.55
C ARG A 19 -12.98 -7.31 -10.34
N ILE A 20 -13.29 -8.42 -9.66
CA ILE A 20 -13.99 -9.57 -10.26
C ILE A 20 -15.44 -9.19 -10.60
N TYR A 21 -16.12 -8.48 -9.70
CA TYR A 21 -17.51 -8.08 -9.89
C TYR A 21 -17.70 -7.13 -11.07
N VAL A 22 -16.83 -6.12 -11.20
CA VAL A 22 -16.89 -5.16 -12.31
C VAL A 22 -16.55 -5.85 -13.64
N GLY A 23 -15.57 -6.74 -13.66
CA GLY A 23 -15.19 -7.47 -14.87
C GLY A 23 -14.39 -6.62 -15.86
N GLY A 24 -14.37 -7.02 -17.13
CA GLY A 24 -13.73 -6.26 -18.21
C GLY A 24 -12.25 -5.97 -17.95
N ASP A 25 -11.82 -4.74 -18.22
CA ASP A 25 -10.46 -4.30 -17.91
C ASP A 25 -10.17 -4.38 -16.41
N MET A 26 -11.12 -4.03 -15.53
CA MET A 26 -10.93 -4.10 -14.08
C MET A 26 -10.58 -5.49 -13.54
N PHE A 27 -11.02 -6.56 -14.22
CA PHE A 27 -10.72 -7.93 -13.82
C PHE A 27 -9.22 -8.25 -13.93
N GLN A 28 -8.60 -7.84 -15.04
CA GLN A 28 -7.24 -8.25 -15.38
C GLN A 28 -6.21 -7.25 -14.81
N PRO A 29 -5.29 -7.66 -13.91
CA PRO A 29 -4.37 -6.72 -13.27
C PRO A 29 -3.57 -5.86 -14.25
N SER A 30 -3.15 -6.43 -15.38
CA SER A 30 -2.35 -5.74 -16.40
C SER A 30 -3.12 -4.71 -17.23
N THR A 31 -4.45 -4.75 -17.26
CA THR A 31 -5.28 -3.77 -18.00
C THR A 31 -6.22 -2.99 -17.11
N SER A 32 -6.32 -3.35 -15.83
CA SER A 32 -7.25 -2.75 -14.86
C SER A 32 -7.17 -1.24 -14.75
N THR A 33 -5.99 -0.64 -14.94
CA THR A 33 -5.80 0.81 -14.94
C THR A 33 -6.50 1.55 -16.10
N ASN A 34 -6.92 0.84 -17.15
CA ASN A 34 -7.63 1.41 -18.30
C ASN A 34 -9.10 1.74 -17.98
N ASP A 35 -9.68 1.08 -16.96
CA ASP A 35 -11.03 1.37 -16.49
C ASP A 35 -10.99 2.56 -15.50
N PRO A 36 -11.71 3.66 -15.74
CA PRO A 36 -11.72 4.82 -14.83
C PRO A 36 -12.11 4.50 -13.38
N ILE A 37 -12.91 3.45 -13.15
CA ILE A 37 -13.31 3.07 -11.78
C ILE A 37 -12.12 2.55 -10.95
N PHE A 38 -11.04 2.11 -11.61
CA PHE A 38 -9.80 1.69 -10.96
C PHE A 38 -9.32 2.71 -9.93
N TRP A 39 -9.29 3.98 -10.32
CA TRP A 39 -8.74 5.06 -9.49
C TRP A 39 -9.63 5.34 -8.28
N ASN A 40 -10.95 5.27 -8.44
CA ASN A 40 -11.89 5.42 -7.32
C ASN A 40 -11.79 4.23 -6.35
N HIS A 41 -11.68 3.02 -6.89
CA HIS A 41 -11.51 1.82 -6.07
C HIS A 41 -10.21 1.86 -5.26
N HIS A 42 -9.08 2.18 -5.89
CA HIS A 42 -7.79 2.29 -5.20
C HIS A 42 -7.73 3.47 -4.23
N SER A 43 -8.38 4.59 -4.52
CA SER A 43 -8.51 5.69 -3.54
C SER A 43 -9.24 5.24 -2.26
N PHE A 44 -10.24 4.36 -2.39
CA PHE A 44 -10.91 3.77 -1.22
C PHE A 44 -10.02 2.76 -0.49
N VAL A 45 -9.24 1.95 -1.22
CA VAL A 45 -8.24 1.04 -0.63
C VAL A 45 -7.22 1.84 0.20
N ASP A 46 -6.70 2.93 -0.36
CA ASP A 46 -5.74 3.82 0.29
C ASP A 46 -6.32 4.46 1.56
N LEU A 47 -7.60 4.87 1.52
CA LEU A 47 -8.30 5.38 2.70
C LEU A 47 -8.41 4.33 3.81
N VAL A 48 -8.76 3.09 3.48
CA VAL A 48 -8.85 2.00 4.48
C VAL A 48 -7.48 1.72 5.09
N TRP A 49 -6.43 1.69 4.27
CA TRP A 49 -5.05 1.53 4.73
C TRP A 49 -4.62 2.68 5.65
N GLU A 50 -4.86 3.93 5.26
CA GLU A 50 -4.47 5.09 6.07
C GLU A 50 -5.21 5.13 7.41
N ASN A 51 -6.51 4.82 7.41
CA ASN A 51 -7.28 4.71 8.66
C ASN A 51 -6.67 3.67 9.61
N TRP A 52 -6.22 2.53 9.09
CA TRP A 52 -5.52 1.52 9.88
C TRP A 52 -4.21 2.08 10.44
N ARG A 53 -3.40 2.76 9.62
CA ARG A 53 -2.13 3.37 10.07
C ARG A 53 -2.36 4.41 11.15
N VAL A 54 -3.42 5.22 11.03
CA VAL A 54 -3.80 6.22 12.03
C VAL A 54 -4.11 5.59 13.38
N ILE A 55 -4.83 4.46 13.38
CA ILE A 55 -5.26 3.77 14.60
C ILE A 55 -4.15 2.92 15.22
N ARG A 56 -3.27 2.35 14.41
CA ARG A 56 -2.33 1.29 14.85
C ARG A 56 -0.88 1.71 14.96
N GLN A 57 -0.49 2.82 14.35
CA GLN A 57 0.89 3.26 14.29
C GLN A 57 1.02 4.70 14.81
N SER A 58 2.08 4.95 15.59
CA SER A 58 2.51 6.32 15.86
C SER A 58 2.97 6.98 14.56
N ARG A 59 3.03 8.32 14.53
CA ARG A 59 3.45 9.06 13.33
C ARG A 59 4.86 8.65 12.86
N ALA A 60 5.80 8.48 13.79
CA ALA A 60 7.15 8.00 13.50
C ALA A 60 7.18 6.53 13.01
N ALA A 61 6.29 5.68 13.54
CA ALA A 61 6.21 4.29 13.10
C ALA A 61 5.73 4.16 11.65
N ARG A 62 4.85 5.05 11.17
CA ARG A 62 4.34 5.03 9.77
C ARG A 62 5.44 5.23 8.73
N GLU A 63 6.52 5.93 9.08
CA GLU A 63 7.67 6.18 8.19
C GLU A 63 8.65 5.00 8.11
N THR A 64 8.65 4.13 9.13
CA THR A 64 9.74 3.16 9.33
C THR A 64 9.27 1.71 9.38
N GLN A 65 8.01 1.47 9.71
CA GLN A 65 7.46 0.12 9.78
C GLN A 65 7.09 -0.39 8.39
N TYR A 66 7.93 -1.29 7.88
CA TYR A 66 7.72 -2.04 6.65
C TYR A 66 7.96 -3.54 6.93
N PRO A 67 7.24 -4.47 6.27
CA PRO A 67 7.49 -5.90 6.43
C PRO A 67 8.95 -6.29 6.12
N PRO A 68 9.57 -7.22 6.86
CA PRO A 68 10.92 -7.66 6.57
C PRO A 68 10.99 -8.40 5.22
N ASN A 69 12.11 -8.22 4.51
CA ASN A 69 12.37 -8.94 3.27
C ASN A 69 12.43 -10.45 3.54
N ASN A 70 11.51 -11.20 2.96
CA ASN A 70 11.47 -12.65 3.13
C ASN A 70 11.11 -13.34 1.79
N PRO A 71 12.08 -14.01 1.13
CA PRO A 71 11.85 -14.67 -0.16
C PRO A 71 10.92 -15.87 -0.06
N SER A 72 10.67 -16.39 1.16
CA SER A 72 9.65 -17.42 1.36
C SER A 72 8.22 -16.88 1.36
N CYS A 73 8.03 -15.55 1.46
CA CYS A 73 6.73 -14.90 1.61
C CYS A 73 6.36 -14.00 0.43
N SER A 74 7.33 -13.31 -0.18
CA SER A 74 7.08 -12.42 -1.32
C SER A 74 8.31 -12.34 -2.23
N SER A 75 8.11 -11.91 -3.47
CA SER A 75 9.21 -11.64 -4.40
C SER A 75 9.99 -10.39 -3.96
N ALA A 76 11.22 -10.25 -4.44
CA ALA A 76 12.04 -9.07 -4.17
C ALA A 76 11.38 -7.75 -4.63
N ALA A 77 10.42 -7.80 -5.55
CA ALA A 77 9.64 -6.64 -5.98
C ALA A 77 8.85 -5.98 -4.83
N HIS A 78 8.54 -6.71 -3.76
CA HIS A 78 7.82 -6.19 -2.59
C HIS A 78 8.75 -5.71 -1.45
N TYR A 79 10.06 -5.83 -1.60
CA TYR A 79 11.01 -5.43 -0.57
C TYR A 79 11.05 -3.91 -0.42
N GLY A 80 11.16 -3.41 0.81
CA GLY A 80 11.03 -1.97 1.10
C GLY A 80 12.05 -1.10 0.37
N ASP A 81 13.28 -1.61 0.19
CA ASP A 81 14.38 -0.90 -0.47
C ASP A 81 14.48 -1.18 -1.98
N ASN A 82 13.54 -1.95 -2.55
CA ASN A 82 13.51 -2.14 -4.01
C ASN A 82 12.85 -0.94 -4.69
N THR A 83 13.27 -0.62 -5.92
CA THR A 83 12.69 0.49 -6.70
C THR A 83 11.18 0.29 -6.85
N MET A 84 10.42 1.33 -6.51
CA MET A 84 8.98 1.38 -6.72
C MET A 84 8.73 1.64 -8.22
N GLN A 85 8.73 0.58 -9.03
CA GLN A 85 8.60 0.73 -10.48
C GLN A 85 7.27 1.38 -10.88
N PRO A 86 7.25 2.30 -11.88
CA PRO A 86 8.39 2.86 -12.64
C PRO A 86 9.01 4.14 -12.04
N PHE A 87 8.73 4.45 -10.78
CA PHE A 87 8.98 5.75 -10.15
C PHE A 87 10.39 5.93 -9.58
N PHE A 88 11.42 5.77 -10.41
CA PHE A 88 12.80 6.06 -10.00
C PHE A 88 12.99 7.56 -9.65
N PRO A 89 13.73 7.91 -8.57
CA PRO A 89 14.57 7.07 -7.71
C PRO A 89 13.87 6.50 -6.45
N MET A 90 12.54 6.55 -6.36
CA MET A 90 11.82 6.11 -5.16
C MET A 90 11.86 4.59 -4.98
N VAL A 91 11.92 4.17 -3.72
CA VAL A 91 11.80 2.76 -3.30
C VAL A 91 10.43 2.50 -2.68
N ASN A 92 10.01 1.24 -2.58
CA ASN A 92 8.67 0.87 -2.12
C ASN A 92 8.27 1.49 -0.77
N LYS A 93 9.22 1.58 0.18
CA LYS A 93 8.94 2.19 1.49
C LYS A 93 8.68 3.71 1.41
N ASP A 94 9.19 4.40 0.39
CA ASP A 94 8.98 5.84 0.22
C ASP A 94 7.49 6.14 -0.02
N GLY A 95 6.75 5.21 -0.65
CA GLY A 95 5.30 5.31 -0.85
C GLY A 95 4.48 5.33 0.44
N LEU A 96 5.08 5.01 1.59
CA LEU A 96 4.44 5.09 2.90
C LEU A 96 4.69 6.42 3.62
N SER A 97 5.39 7.38 3.02
CA SER A 97 5.73 8.60 3.74
C SER A 97 4.50 9.38 4.21
N ASN A 98 4.54 9.93 5.42
CA ASN A 98 3.54 10.90 5.87
C ASN A 98 3.60 12.20 5.06
N ALA A 99 4.60 12.42 4.20
CA ALA A 99 4.60 13.55 3.27
C ALA A 99 3.34 13.58 2.38
N TYR A 100 2.72 12.42 2.11
CA TYR A 100 1.51 12.29 1.30
C TYR A 100 0.20 12.43 2.10
N THR A 101 0.24 12.27 3.42
CA THR A 101 -0.96 12.25 4.29
C THR A 101 -0.92 13.28 5.43
N GLY A 102 0.23 13.93 5.63
CA GLY A 102 0.47 14.92 6.67
C GLY A 102 -0.25 16.21 6.38
N ARG A 103 -0.88 16.79 7.41
CA ARG A 103 -1.44 18.14 7.30
C ARG A 103 -0.33 19.17 7.51
N PRO A 104 -0.43 20.37 6.92
CA PRO A 104 0.58 21.43 7.08
C PRO A 104 0.96 21.73 8.55
N ASN A 105 0.01 21.57 9.48
CA ASN A 105 0.21 21.86 10.90
C ASN A 105 0.85 20.72 11.69
N ASP A 106 0.91 19.50 11.13
CA ASP A 106 1.51 18.33 11.78
C ASP A 106 3.04 18.29 11.59
N LEU A 107 3.62 19.19 10.78
CA LEU A 107 5.08 19.35 10.58
C LEU A 107 5.75 20.22 11.66
N MET A 108 4.97 20.99 12.44
CA MET A 108 5.48 21.87 13.50
C MET A 108 5.72 21.14 14.83
N GLY A 109 5.16 19.93 15.00
CA GLY A 109 5.28 19.14 16.23
C GLY A 109 6.57 18.33 16.37
N ASP A 110 7.41 18.28 15.32
CA ASP A 110 8.65 17.49 15.30
C ASP A 110 9.90 18.32 15.66
N PHE A 111 9.74 19.60 16.06
CA PHE A 111 10.82 20.51 16.48
C PHE A 111 10.73 20.94 17.96
N GLN A 112 10.11 20.14 18.83
CA GLN A 112 10.09 20.37 20.28
C GLN A 112 10.72 19.20 21.03
#